data_AF-A0AAC9FES4-F1
#
_entry.id   AF-A0AAC9FES4-F1
#
_cell.length_a   1.000
_cell.length_b   1.000
_cell.length_c   1.000
_cell.angle_alpha   90.00
_cell.angle_beta   90.00
_cell.angle_gamma   90.00
#
_symmetry.space_group_name_H-M   'P 1'
#
loop_
_entity.id
_entity.type
_entity.pdbx_description
1 polymer ?
#
loop_
_entity_poly.entity_id
_entity_poly.type
_entity_poly.pdbx_seq_one_letter_code
_entity_poly.pdbx_strand_id
1 'polypeptide(L)'
;MNAVSEISGKSASVTLTVNGARRDITVEPRALLGDVLRDVLDLTGTHLGCEQGVCGACTVLVNGEPQRSCIAFAADCHGDEITTIEGFEADEVMAELRREFSACHALQCGFCTPGMLVTCRDIVLRLGEVDETKIRRELAGNLCRCTGYVGIVDAVSAVCAGKAPQKDLSALKPKVGEYKPVDSVPPPVAARAARTKGEEAAPVQAASKDFPNSISQTVALAIAPVDAWELMRDLHIVARCIPGAEIISLDDGKVSGQMHVALGPIKGRFAGEGEYKINDTDRTGMMTARGRDAGTGSSASGQVSWRVVPAGDNGTVVEVQLAWRLTGPLAQFNRGGIVRETVRRLAEAFAANLEKYSMNPSAEVQADVRPLGLFGLLSGVLSSWFTRVVRRKT
;
A
#
# COMPACT_ATOMS: atom_id res chain seq x y z
N MET A 1 -43.88 -1.90 -5.50
CA MET A 1 -44.44 -1.36 -6.75
C MET A 1 -43.38 -0.47 -7.38
N ASN A 2 -42.86 -0.95 -8.51
CA ASN A 2 -42.22 -0.27 -9.65
C ASN A 2 -41.00 0.63 -9.35
N ALA A 3 -39.83 0.44 -9.96
CA ALA A 3 -39.63 0.08 -11.36
C ALA A 3 -38.29 -0.66 -11.56
N VAL A 4 -38.37 -1.94 -11.93
CA VAL A 4 -37.47 -2.47 -12.95
C VAL A 4 -38.35 -2.53 -14.19
N SER A 5 -38.43 -1.40 -14.86
CA SER A 5 -39.14 -1.28 -16.14
C SER A 5 -38.53 -2.29 -17.11
N GLU A 6 -39.40 -3.14 -17.64
CA GLU A 6 -39.21 -4.04 -18.77
C GLU A 6 -38.15 -3.54 -19.76
N ILE A 7 -36.93 -4.04 -19.62
CA ILE A 7 -36.01 -4.11 -20.75
C ILE A 7 -36.47 -5.34 -21.51
N SER A 8 -37.15 -5.10 -22.63
CA SER A 8 -37.53 -6.11 -23.62
C SER A 8 -36.28 -6.76 -24.25
N GLY A 9 -35.57 -7.56 -23.47
CA GLY A 9 -34.48 -8.44 -23.88
C GLY A 9 -34.82 -9.86 -23.41
N LYS A 10 -34.74 -10.85 -24.32
CA LYS A 10 -35.02 -12.25 -23.98
C LYS A 10 -34.16 -12.70 -22.80
N SER A 11 -34.73 -12.90 -21.63
CA SER A 11 -34.03 -13.48 -20.47
C SER A 11 -33.81 -14.99 -20.67
N ALA A 12 -32.66 -15.50 -20.23
CA ALA A 12 -32.33 -16.93 -20.25
C ALA A 12 -32.36 -17.52 -18.82
N SER A 13 -32.94 -18.71 -18.69
CA SER A 13 -32.85 -19.50 -17.45
C SER A 13 -31.53 -20.27 -17.45
N VAL A 14 -30.72 -20.06 -16.43
CA VAL A 14 -29.39 -20.66 -16.28
C VAL A 14 -29.33 -21.39 -14.94
N THR A 15 -28.83 -22.62 -14.96
CA THR A 15 -28.50 -23.37 -13.74
C THR A 15 -27.00 -23.38 -13.58
N LEU A 16 -26.49 -22.94 -12.44
CA LEU A 16 -25.06 -22.98 -12.07
C LEU A 16 -24.89 -23.80 -10.79
N THR A 17 -23.73 -24.43 -10.60
CA THR A 17 -23.31 -24.92 -9.28
C THR A 17 -22.25 -23.98 -8.74
N VAL A 18 -22.61 -23.06 -7.85
CA VAL A 18 -21.68 -22.04 -7.33
C VAL A 18 -21.27 -22.39 -5.91
N ASN A 19 -19.97 -22.60 -5.68
CA ASN A 19 -19.40 -23.05 -4.40
C ASN A 19 -20.13 -24.30 -3.86
N GLY A 20 -20.45 -25.23 -4.75
CA GLY A 20 -21.17 -26.48 -4.47
C GLY A 20 -22.67 -26.35 -4.23
N ALA A 21 -23.23 -25.13 -4.24
CA ALA A 21 -24.67 -24.90 -4.15
C ALA A 21 -25.28 -24.72 -5.54
N ARG A 22 -26.33 -25.49 -5.87
CA ARG A 22 -27.10 -25.29 -7.09
C ARG A 22 -27.86 -23.95 -7.04
N ARG A 23 -27.75 -23.16 -8.11
CA ARG A 23 -28.39 -21.86 -8.29
C ARG A 23 -29.12 -21.85 -9.63
N ASP A 24 -30.44 -21.76 -9.58
CA ASP A 24 -31.27 -21.53 -10.76
C ASP A 24 -31.59 -20.03 -10.84
N ILE A 25 -31.10 -19.35 -11.88
CA ILE A 25 -31.18 -17.90 -12.04
C ILE A 25 -31.69 -17.52 -13.42
N THR A 26 -32.31 -16.34 -13.51
CA THR A 26 -32.73 -15.74 -14.78
C THR A 26 -31.84 -14.55 -15.08
N VAL A 27 -31.18 -14.54 -16.23
CA VAL A 27 -30.20 -13.52 -16.61
C VAL A 27 -30.47 -12.97 -18.01
N GLU A 28 -30.05 -11.73 -18.27
CA GLU A 28 -30.00 -11.23 -19.64
C GLU A 28 -28.90 -11.98 -20.44
N PRO A 29 -29.03 -12.19 -21.76
CA PRO A 29 -28.04 -12.93 -22.55
C PRO A 29 -26.65 -12.28 -22.54
N ARG A 30 -26.61 -10.95 -22.33
CA ARG A 30 -25.38 -10.16 -22.23
C ARG A 30 -24.78 -10.14 -20.82
N ALA A 31 -25.45 -10.72 -19.83
CA ALA A 31 -24.98 -10.69 -18.45
C ALA A 31 -23.66 -11.44 -18.33
N LEU A 32 -22.65 -10.77 -17.76
CA LEU A 32 -21.34 -11.35 -17.54
C LEU A 32 -21.36 -12.17 -16.24
N LEU A 33 -20.62 -13.27 -16.21
CA LEU A 33 -20.52 -14.14 -15.04
C LEU A 33 -20.04 -13.35 -13.81
N GLY A 34 -19.10 -12.43 -13.99
CA GLY A 34 -18.59 -11.57 -12.92
C GLY A 34 -19.68 -10.73 -12.25
N ASP A 35 -20.56 -10.12 -13.04
CA ASP A 35 -21.68 -9.32 -12.54
C ASP A 35 -22.73 -10.21 -11.87
N VAL A 36 -23.06 -11.34 -12.47
CA VAL A 36 -24.02 -12.30 -11.90
C VAL A 36 -23.56 -12.81 -10.54
N LEU A 37 -22.28 -13.15 -10.39
CA LEU A 37 -21.74 -13.59 -9.10
C LEU A 37 -21.88 -12.50 -8.03
N ARG A 38 -21.63 -11.24 -8.39
CA ARG A 38 -21.56 -10.11 -7.44
C ARG A 38 -22.93 -9.53 -7.10
N ASP A 39 -23.74 -9.27 -8.12
CA ASP A 39 -24.93 -8.42 -8.01
C ASP A 39 -26.24 -9.25 -7.96
N VAL A 40 -26.20 -10.50 -8.42
CA VAL A 40 -27.35 -11.42 -8.37
C VAL A 40 -27.19 -12.45 -7.24
N LEU A 41 -25.97 -12.94 -7.02
CA LEU A 41 -25.69 -13.96 -6.01
C LEU A 41 -25.01 -13.42 -4.75
N ASP A 42 -24.73 -12.11 -4.67
CA ASP A 42 -24.08 -11.43 -3.55
C ASP A 42 -22.70 -12.00 -3.14
N LEU A 43 -22.01 -12.70 -4.05
CA LEU A 43 -20.64 -13.20 -3.87
C LEU A 43 -19.62 -12.16 -4.32
N THR A 44 -19.50 -11.11 -3.50
CA THR A 44 -18.75 -9.88 -3.82
C THR A 44 -17.23 -10.01 -3.77
N GLY A 45 -16.67 -11.14 -3.34
CA GLY A 45 -15.24 -11.39 -3.26
C GLY A 45 -14.55 -11.49 -4.62
N THR A 46 -15.31 -11.77 -5.69
CA THR A 46 -14.81 -11.61 -7.08
C THR A 46 -14.80 -10.13 -7.44
N HIS A 47 -13.65 -9.57 -7.82
CA HIS A 47 -13.52 -8.14 -8.13
C HIS A 47 -13.44 -7.86 -9.64
N LEU A 48 -14.03 -6.74 -10.08
CA LEU A 48 -13.98 -6.27 -11.45
C LEU A 48 -13.10 -5.02 -11.54
N GLY A 49 -11.95 -5.15 -12.21
CA GLY A 49 -10.96 -4.06 -12.30
C GLY A 49 -10.86 -3.41 -13.68
N CYS A 50 -10.87 -4.22 -14.75
CA CYS A 50 -10.71 -3.72 -16.12
C CYS A 50 -11.83 -4.12 -17.08
N GLU A 51 -12.55 -5.21 -16.80
CA GLU A 51 -13.65 -5.72 -17.66
C GLU A 51 -13.28 -6.04 -19.11
N GLN A 52 -11.97 -6.18 -19.39
CA GLN A 52 -11.41 -6.54 -20.70
C GLN A 52 -10.56 -7.82 -20.64
N GLY A 53 -10.63 -8.59 -19.54
CA GLY A 53 -9.84 -9.82 -19.34
C GLY A 53 -8.35 -9.62 -18.96
N VAL A 54 -7.86 -8.38 -18.95
CA VAL A 54 -6.44 -8.04 -18.77
C VAL A 54 -5.94 -8.23 -17.33
N CYS A 55 -6.63 -7.65 -16.34
CA CYS A 55 -6.05 -7.51 -14.99
C CYS A 55 -6.11 -8.75 -14.10
N GLY A 56 -7.01 -9.69 -14.37
CA GLY A 56 -7.16 -10.92 -13.60
C GLY A 56 -7.75 -10.80 -12.19
N ALA A 57 -8.21 -9.62 -11.75
CA ALA A 57 -8.90 -9.48 -10.47
C ALA A 57 -10.20 -10.31 -10.38
N CYS A 58 -10.80 -10.60 -11.54
CA CYS A 58 -12.05 -11.33 -11.71
C CYS A 58 -11.88 -12.84 -11.89
N THR A 59 -10.72 -13.39 -11.55
CA THR A 59 -10.43 -14.81 -11.77
C THR A 59 -11.21 -15.67 -10.79
N VAL A 60 -11.98 -16.61 -11.33
CA VAL A 60 -12.70 -17.67 -10.61
C VAL A 60 -12.31 -19.02 -11.21
N LEU A 61 -12.71 -20.14 -10.60
CA LEU A 61 -12.63 -21.44 -11.28
C LEU A 61 -13.96 -21.73 -11.98
N VAL A 62 -13.88 -22.14 -13.24
CA VAL A 62 -14.99 -22.71 -14.02
C VAL A 62 -14.60 -24.15 -14.33
N ASN A 63 -15.37 -25.12 -13.84
CA ASN A 63 -15.07 -26.54 -13.96
C ASN A 63 -13.65 -26.92 -13.51
N GLY A 64 -13.15 -26.23 -12.48
CA GLY A 64 -11.80 -26.43 -11.93
C GLY A 64 -10.68 -25.62 -12.59
N GLU A 65 -10.95 -24.93 -13.70
CA GLU A 65 -9.93 -24.15 -14.42
C GLU A 65 -10.06 -22.63 -14.18
N PRO A 66 -8.94 -21.91 -13.98
CA PRO A 66 -8.99 -20.44 -13.82
C PRO A 66 -9.50 -19.73 -15.07
N GLN A 67 -10.56 -18.94 -14.92
CA GLN A 67 -11.17 -18.17 -16.01
C GLN A 67 -11.52 -16.75 -15.59
N ARG A 68 -11.52 -15.83 -16.57
CA ARG A 68 -11.93 -14.43 -16.38
C ARG A 68 -13.45 -14.32 -16.40
N SER A 69 -14.06 -14.08 -15.25
CA SER A 69 -15.53 -13.97 -15.18
C SER A 69 -16.08 -12.71 -15.87
N CYS A 70 -15.26 -11.66 -16.03
CA CYS A 70 -15.67 -10.40 -16.67
C CYS A 70 -15.80 -10.46 -18.20
N ILE A 71 -15.39 -11.56 -18.84
CA ILE A 71 -15.52 -11.75 -20.30
C ILE A 71 -16.16 -13.10 -20.64
N ALA A 72 -16.84 -13.70 -19.67
CA ALA A 72 -17.63 -14.92 -19.84
C ALA A 72 -19.10 -14.55 -19.68
N PHE A 73 -19.96 -14.96 -20.61
CA PHE A 73 -21.40 -14.77 -20.45
C PHE A 73 -21.93 -15.80 -19.46
N ALA A 74 -22.76 -15.36 -18.51
CA ALA A 74 -23.38 -16.26 -17.55
C ALA A 74 -24.28 -17.32 -18.23
N ALA A 75 -24.90 -16.95 -19.37
CA ALA A 75 -25.71 -17.87 -20.18
C ALA A 75 -24.92 -19.05 -20.74
N ASP A 76 -23.64 -18.83 -21.09
CA ASP A 76 -22.77 -19.88 -21.64
C ASP A 76 -22.30 -20.85 -20.55
N CYS A 77 -22.36 -20.45 -19.27
CA CYS A 77 -21.98 -21.28 -18.13
C CYS A 77 -23.10 -22.22 -17.65
N HIS A 78 -24.17 -22.41 -18.43
CA HIS A 78 -25.27 -23.29 -18.03
C HIS A 78 -24.79 -24.72 -17.76
N GLY A 79 -25.01 -25.19 -16.54
CA GLY A 79 -24.59 -26.50 -16.05
C GLY A 79 -23.18 -26.53 -15.45
N ASP A 80 -22.41 -25.44 -15.55
CA ASP A 80 -21.04 -25.40 -15.05
C ASP A 80 -20.95 -25.29 -13.52
N GLU A 81 -19.82 -25.75 -13.01
CA GLU A 81 -19.41 -25.58 -11.63
C GLU A 81 -18.47 -24.37 -11.49
N ILE A 82 -18.89 -23.39 -10.69
CA ILE A 82 -18.17 -22.14 -10.46
C ILE A 82 -17.67 -22.13 -9.02
N THR A 83 -16.37 -21.89 -8.82
CA THR A 83 -15.81 -21.65 -7.48
C THR A 83 -15.23 -20.25 -7.39
N THR A 84 -15.76 -19.45 -6.46
CA THR A 84 -15.27 -18.11 -6.13
C THR A 84 -14.37 -18.14 -4.89
N ILE A 85 -13.77 -17.01 -4.51
CA ILE A 85 -12.87 -16.93 -3.35
C ILE A 85 -13.53 -17.41 -2.03
N GLU A 86 -14.84 -17.24 -1.92
CA GLU A 86 -15.70 -17.66 -0.81
C GLU A 86 -15.81 -19.19 -0.70
N GLY A 87 -15.67 -19.92 -1.81
CA GLY A 87 -15.80 -21.38 -1.85
C GLY A 87 -14.58 -22.14 -1.31
N PHE A 88 -13.49 -21.46 -0.94
CA PHE A 88 -12.23 -22.10 -0.57
C PHE A 88 -11.98 -22.20 0.95
N GLU A 89 -13.01 -22.10 1.79
CA GLU A 89 -12.84 -22.10 3.24
C GLU A 89 -12.21 -23.39 3.78
N ALA A 90 -12.60 -24.55 3.26
CA ALA A 90 -12.06 -25.86 3.66
C ALA A 90 -10.98 -26.39 2.71
N ASP A 91 -10.36 -25.52 1.91
CA ASP A 91 -9.29 -25.89 0.99
C ASP A 91 -7.92 -25.73 1.66
N GLU A 92 -7.20 -26.84 1.84
CA GLU A 92 -5.92 -26.87 2.57
C GLU A 92 -4.84 -26.02 1.88
N VAL A 93 -4.77 -26.05 0.55
CA VAL A 93 -3.80 -25.25 -0.21
C VAL A 93 -4.11 -23.75 -0.08
N MET A 94 -5.39 -23.37 -0.07
CA MET A 94 -5.79 -21.99 0.18
C MET A 94 -5.52 -21.55 1.62
N ALA A 95 -5.65 -22.44 2.60
CA ALA A 95 -5.26 -22.15 3.99
C ALA A 95 -3.75 -21.88 4.09
N GLU A 96 -2.92 -22.70 3.42
CA GLU A 96 -1.48 -22.48 3.32
C GLU A 96 -1.16 -21.17 2.59
N LEU A 97 -1.76 -20.93 1.41
CA LEU A 97 -1.56 -19.70 0.65
C LEU A 97 -1.95 -18.45 1.45
N ARG A 98 -3.07 -18.44 2.18
CA ARG A 98 -3.48 -17.30 3.01
C ARG A 98 -2.49 -17.03 4.14
N ARG A 99 -1.97 -18.10 4.77
CA ARG A 99 -0.94 -17.99 5.81
C ARG A 99 0.35 -17.38 5.24
N GLU A 100 0.84 -17.92 4.12
CA GLU A 100 2.07 -17.41 3.51
C GLU A 100 1.88 -16.02 2.88
N PHE A 101 0.71 -15.70 2.32
CA PHE A 101 0.39 -14.35 1.86
C PHE A 101 0.48 -13.33 2.99
N SER A 102 0.06 -13.73 4.20
CA SER A 102 0.15 -12.88 5.39
C SER A 102 1.61 -12.74 5.86
N ALA A 103 2.36 -13.85 5.94
CA ALA A 103 3.76 -13.86 6.36
C ALA A 103 4.66 -13.04 5.41
N CYS A 104 4.48 -13.22 4.10
CA CYS A 104 5.28 -12.59 3.06
C CYS A 104 4.77 -11.20 2.65
N HIS A 105 3.75 -10.64 3.33
CA HIS A 105 3.17 -9.34 2.99
C HIS A 105 2.72 -9.25 1.51
N ALA A 106 2.09 -10.32 1.02
CA ALA A 106 1.69 -10.51 -0.37
C ALA A 106 0.44 -9.73 -0.79
N LEU A 107 -0.12 -8.88 0.09
CA LEU A 107 -1.25 -8.01 -0.21
C LEU A 107 -1.12 -6.64 0.48
N GLN A 108 -1.77 -5.63 -0.09
CA GLN A 108 -1.90 -4.28 0.50
C GLN A 108 -3.36 -3.81 0.44
N CYS A 109 -3.80 -3.23 -0.69
CA CYS A 109 -5.19 -2.79 -0.85
C CYS A 109 -6.21 -3.94 -0.88
N GLY A 110 -5.75 -5.17 -1.06
CA GLY A 110 -6.59 -6.38 -1.11
C GLY A 110 -7.36 -6.57 -2.42
N PHE A 111 -7.43 -5.58 -3.31
CA PHE A 111 -8.30 -5.64 -4.50
C PHE A 111 -7.92 -6.75 -5.49
N CYS A 112 -6.64 -6.97 -5.77
CA CYS A 112 -6.24 -8.06 -6.68
C CYS A 112 -6.21 -9.44 -5.99
N THR A 113 -6.29 -9.47 -4.65
CA THR A 113 -5.96 -10.66 -3.85
C THR A 113 -6.87 -11.86 -4.11
N PRO A 114 -8.20 -11.73 -4.26
CA PRO A 114 -9.07 -12.86 -4.56
C PRO A 114 -8.67 -13.60 -5.83
N GLY A 115 -8.61 -12.89 -6.97
CA GLY A 115 -8.17 -13.48 -8.24
C GLY A 115 -6.73 -13.99 -8.19
N MET A 116 -5.83 -13.29 -7.49
CA MET A 116 -4.45 -13.74 -7.25
C MET A 116 -4.40 -15.09 -6.55
N LEU A 117 -5.14 -15.26 -5.45
CA LEU A 117 -5.17 -16.52 -4.69
C LEU A 117 -5.72 -17.69 -5.52
N VAL A 118 -6.76 -17.45 -6.32
CA VAL A 118 -7.29 -18.48 -7.24
C VAL A 118 -6.22 -18.95 -8.22
N THR A 119 -5.49 -18.03 -8.85
CA THR A 119 -4.39 -18.37 -9.76
C THR A 119 -3.22 -19.04 -9.03
N CYS A 120 -2.85 -18.57 -7.83
CA CYS A 120 -1.79 -19.19 -7.04
C CYS A 120 -2.11 -20.63 -6.64
N ARG A 121 -3.38 -20.92 -6.31
CA ARG A 121 -3.83 -22.28 -6.01
C ARG A 121 -3.66 -23.19 -7.23
N ASP A 122 -4.05 -22.73 -8.43
CA ASP A 122 -3.81 -23.48 -9.67
C ASP A 122 -2.33 -23.80 -9.87
N ILE A 123 -1.45 -22.82 -9.68
CA ILE A 123 0.01 -22.99 -9.79
C ILE A 123 0.51 -24.09 -8.84
N VAL A 124 0.16 -23.99 -7.55
CA VAL A 124 0.59 -24.96 -6.54
C VAL A 124 0.14 -26.37 -6.90
N LEU A 125 -1.13 -26.54 -7.27
CA LEU A 125 -1.68 -27.86 -7.55
C LEU A 125 -1.14 -28.46 -8.85
N ARG A 126 -1.08 -27.67 -9.93
CA ARG A 126 -0.69 -28.15 -11.24
C ARG A 126 0.82 -28.36 -11.39
N LEU A 127 1.63 -27.55 -10.70
CA LEU A 127 3.09 -27.56 -10.88
C LEU A 127 3.87 -28.15 -9.70
N GLY A 128 3.29 -28.20 -8.49
CA GLY A 128 4.05 -28.61 -7.30
C GLY A 128 5.23 -27.67 -7.03
N GLU A 129 6.39 -28.22 -6.69
CA GLU A 129 7.64 -27.46 -6.54
C GLU A 129 8.09 -26.86 -7.88
N VAL A 130 8.24 -25.53 -7.89
CA VAL A 130 8.48 -24.76 -9.11
C VAL A 130 9.35 -23.54 -8.82
N ASP A 131 10.21 -23.17 -9.77
CA ASP A 131 11.10 -22.03 -9.60
C ASP A 131 10.37 -20.67 -9.69
N GLU A 132 11.01 -19.65 -9.13
CA GLU A 132 10.51 -18.27 -9.11
C GLU A 132 10.18 -17.72 -10.52
N THR A 133 11.01 -18.03 -11.52
CA THR A 133 10.84 -17.50 -12.88
C THR A 133 9.55 -18.03 -13.49
N LYS A 134 9.28 -19.31 -13.29
CA LYS A 134 8.06 -19.96 -13.74
C LYS A 134 6.85 -19.45 -12.96
N ILE A 135 6.93 -19.28 -11.64
CA ILE A 135 5.85 -18.65 -10.85
C ILE A 135 5.47 -17.28 -11.42
N ARG A 136 6.47 -16.42 -11.67
CA ARG A 136 6.25 -15.09 -12.26
C ARG A 136 5.56 -15.15 -13.62
N ARG A 137 5.93 -16.13 -14.46
CA ARG A 137 5.32 -16.32 -15.78
C ARG A 137 3.86 -16.74 -15.67
N GLU A 138 3.54 -17.65 -14.77
CA GLU A 138 2.15 -18.10 -14.56
C GLU A 138 1.29 -16.99 -13.91
N LEU A 139 1.89 -16.11 -13.11
CA LEU A 139 1.21 -14.95 -12.52
C LEU A 139 1.11 -13.73 -13.46
N ALA A 140 1.68 -13.78 -14.67
CA ALA A 140 1.72 -12.62 -15.57
C ALA A 140 0.32 -12.11 -15.98
N GLY A 141 -0.72 -12.95 -15.86
CA GLY A 141 -2.11 -12.56 -16.07
C GLY A 141 -2.75 -11.80 -14.90
N ASN A 142 -2.16 -11.76 -13.70
CA ASN A 142 -2.81 -11.17 -12.54
C ASN A 142 -2.06 -9.91 -12.11
N LEU A 143 -2.68 -8.75 -12.36
CA LEU A 143 -2.06 -7.45 -12.14
C LEU A 143 -2.23 -6.99 -10.69
N CYS A 144 -1.10 -6.70 -10.05
CA CYS A 144 -1.03 -6.03 -8.75
C CYS A 144 -0.31 -4.69 -8.88
N ARG A 145 -0.97 -3.60 -8.47
CA ARG A 145 -0.39 -2.25 -8.51
C ARG A 145 0.33 -1.84 -7.23
N CYS A 146 0.14 -2.59 -6.14
CA CYS A 146 0.57 -2.17 -4.80
C CYS A 146 1.85 -2.88 -4.34
N THR A 147 1.94 -4.20 -4.51
CA THR A 147 2.95 -5.03 -3.81
C THR A 147 4.29 -5.12 -4.54
N GLY A 148 4.31 -4.92 -5.86
CA GLY A 148 5.50 -5.21 -6.67
C GLY A 148 5.81 -6.71 -6.79
N TYR A 149 4.85 -7.58 -6.48
CA TYR A 149 4.87 -9.05 -6.64
C TYR A 149 5.83 -9.86 -5.78
N VAL A 150 6.88 -9.28 -5.20
CA VAL A 150 7.90 -10.05 -4.43
C VAL A 150 7.25 -10.93 -3.36
N GLY A 151 6.46 -10.34 -2.46
CA GLY A 151 5.78 -11.11 -1.41
C GLY A 151 4.78 -12.16 -1.92
N ILE A 152 4.17 -11.93 -3.09
CA ILE A 152 3.27 -12.91 -3.73
C ILE A 152 4.05 -14.12 -4.21
N VAL A 153 5.16 -13.86 -4.90
CA VAL A 153 6.06 -14.89 -5.42
C VAL A 153 6.69 -15.69 -4.28
N ASP A 154 7.14 -15.01 -3.22
CA ASP A 154 7.71 -15.65 -2.02
C ASP A 154 6.67 -16.56 -1.35
N ALA A 155 5.42 -16.10 -1.21
CA ALA A 155 4.35 -16.88 -0.62
C ALA A 155 4.03 -18.14 -1.45
N VAL A 156 3.95 -18.02 -2.78
CA VAL A 156 3.72 -19.17 -3.66
C VAL A 156 4.89 -20.15 -3.59
N SER A 157 6.13 -19.65 -3.63
CA SER A 157 7.34 -20.47 -3.52
C SER A 157 7.38 -21.27 -2.21
N ALA A 158 7.04 -20.62 -1.09
CA ALA A 158 6.97 -21.27 0.22
C ALA A 158 5.93 -22.39 0.26
N VAL A 159 4.77 -22.21 -0.38
CA VAL A 159 3.75 -23.26 -0.47
C VAL A 159 4.18 -24.37 -1.44
N CYS A 160 4.84 -24.04 -2.55
CA CYS A 160 5.28 -25.02 -3.55
C CYS A 160 6.40 -25.95 -3.05
N ALA A 161 7.23 -25.49 -2.11
CA ALA A 161 8.40 -26.25 -1.63
C ALA A 161 8.04 -27.67 -1.15
N GLY A 162 8.67 -28.69 -1.76
CA GLY A 162 8.47 -30.09 -1.41
C GLY A 162 7.13 -30.69 -1.85
N LYS A 163 6.30 -29.98 -2.62
CA LYS A 163 5.03 -30.52 -3.16
C LYS A 163 5.22 -31.16 -4.53
N ALA A 164 4.48 -32.24 -4.79
CA ALA A 164 4.39 -32.85 -6.10
C ALA A 164 3.20 -32.28 -6.91
N PRO A 165 3.31 -32.18 -8.25
CA PRO A 165 2.17 -31.90 -9.12
C PRO A 165 1.02 -32.88 -8.88
N GLN A 166 -0.20 -32.35 -8.82
CA GLN A 166 -1.42 -33.16 -8.72
C GLN A 166 -1.85 -33.60 -10.12
N LYS A 167 -2.12 -34.90 -10.28
CA LYS A 167 -2.46 -35.50 -11.58
C LYS A 167 -3.92 -35.32 -11.97
N ASP A 168 -4.81 -35.14 -10.98
CA ASP A 168 -6.23 -34.97 -11.21
C ASP A 168 -6.73 -33.76 -10.39
N LEU A 169 -6.80 -32.61 -11.06
CA LEU A 169 -7.32 -31.37 -10.48
C LEU A 169 -8.85 -31.40 -10.32
N SER A 170 -9.54 -32.23 -11.11
CA SER A 170 -11.01 -32.35 -11.08
C SER A 170 -11.52 -33.07 -9.82
N ALA A 171 -10.67 -33.91 -9.22
CA ALA A 171 -10.92 -34.57 -7.93
C ALA A 171 -10.65 -33.65 -6.72
N LEU A 172 -9.91 -32.55 -6.90
CA LEU A 172 -9.52 -31.60 -5.85
C LEU A 172 -10.56 -30.48 -5.69
N LYS A 173 -11.83 -30.85 -5.74
CA LYS A 173 -12.93 -29.92 -5.49
C LYS A 173 -12.79 -29.37 -4.08
N PRO A 174 -12.87 -28.05 -3.88
CA PRO A 174 -12.94 -27.47 -2.55
C PRO A 174 -14.11 -28.14 -1.82
N LYS A 175 -13.85 -28.67 -0.62
CA LYS A 175 -14.96 -29.13 0.22
C LYS A 175 -15.77 -27.90 0.60
N VAL A 176 -17.07 -27.94 0.32
CA VAL A 176 -17.99 -26.85 0.65
C VAL A 176 -17.98 -26.69 2.17
N GLY A 177 -17.35 -25.63 2.66
CA GLY A 177 -17.60 -25.14 4.01
C GLY A 177 -18.98 -24.50 4.04
N GLU A 178 -19.70 -24.65 5.14
CA GLU A 178 -20.90 -23.84 5.38
C GLU A 178 -20.44 -22.38 5.48
N TYR A 179 -20.74 -21.56 4.46
CA TYR A 179 -20.45 -20.13 4.49
C TYR A 179 -21.16 -19.54 5.72
N LYS A 180 -20.38 -19.19 6.75
CA LYS A 180 -20.88 -18.45 7.89
C LYS A 180 -20.75 -16.97 7.57
N PRO A 181 -21.87 -16.22 7.53
CA PRO A 181 -21.80 -14.78 7.49
C PRO A 181 -20.86 -14.29 8.60
N VAL A 182 -19.97 -13.37 8.27
CA VAL A 182 -19.15 -12.74 9.31
C VAL A 182 -20.10 -11.86 10.11
N ASP A 183 -20.56 -12.33 11.28
CA ASP A 183 -21.54 -11.65 12.14
C ASP A 183 -21.09 -10.23 12.57
N SER A 184 -19.81 -9.93 12.39
CA SER A 184 -19.29 -8.58 12.46
C SER A 184 -18.10 -8.40 11.54
N VAL A 185 -18.26 -7.60 10.50
CA VAL A 185 -17.13 -6.87 9.93
C VAL A 185 -16.56 -6.02 11.07
N PRO A 186 -15.27 -6.14 11.44
CA PRO A 186 -14.65 -5.20 12.37
C PRO A 186 -14.96 -3.80 11.86
N PRO A 187 -15.45 -2.87 12.70
CA PRO A 187 -15.83 -1.55 12.22
C PRO A 187 -14.66 -1.01 11.40
N PRO A 188 -14.92 -0.44 10.21
CA PRO A 188 -13.86 0.23 9.47
C PRO A 188 -13.16 1.15 10.45
N VAL A 189 -11.83 1.05 10.53
CA VAL A 189 -11.04 2.04 11.26
C VAL A 189 -11.56 3.38 10.77
N ALA A 190 -12.18 4.15 11.68
CA ALA A 190 -13.04 5.26 11.32
C ALA A 190 -12.41 6.03 10.18
N ALA A 191 -13.12 6.12 9.05
CA ALA A 191 -12.69 6.91 7.92
C ALA A 191 -12.29 8.27 8.48
N ARG A 192 -10.98 8.56 8.43
CA ARG A 192 -10.46 9.87 8.81
C ARG A 192 -11.28 10.86 8.01
N ALA A 193 -11.90 11.82 8.71
CA ALA A 193 -12.90 12.74 8.18
C ALA A 193 -12.59 13.09 6.72
N ALA A 194 -13.61 12.95 5.87
CA ALA A 194 -13.54 13.35 4.47
C ALA A 194 -12.80 14.68 4.39
N ARG A 195 -11.63 14.66 3.73
CA ARG A 195 -10.93 15.89 3.40
C ARG A 195 -11.95 16.74 2.65
N THR A 196 -12.32 17.88 3.23
CA THR A 196 -12.90 18.97 2.46
C THR A 196 -12.03 19.14 1.23
N LYS A 197 -12.66 19.22 0.05
CA LYS A 197 -11.98 19.60 -1.19
C LYS A 197 -11.23 20.90 -0.92
N GLY A 198 -9.95 20.78 -0.58
CA GLY A 198 -9.00 21.87 -0.68
C GLY A 198 -8.88 22.18 -2.15
N GLU A 199 -8.93 23.48 -2.46
CA GLU A 199 -8.64 23.99 -3.78
C GLU A 199 -7.42 23.31 -4.38
N GLU A 200 -7.56 23.05 -5.67
CA GLU A 200 -6.61 22.40 -6.55
C GLU A 200 -5.18 22.91 -6.28
N ALA A 201 -4.39 22.08 -5.61
CA ALA A 201 -2.98 22.38 -5.36
C ALA A 201 -2.26 22.54 -6.70
N ALA A 202 -1.56 23.66 -6.86
CA ALA A 202 -0.66 23.94 -7.98
C ALA A 202 0.28 22.74 -8.24
N PRO A 203 0.68 22.52 -9.51
CA PRO A 203 1.01 21.20 -10.03
C PRO A 203 2.20 20.57 -9.31
N VAL A 204 2.08 19.25 -9.11
CA VAL A 204 3.17 18.32 -8.83
C VAL A 204 4.34 18.68 -9.76
N GLN A 205 5.50 19.07 -9.19
CA GLN A 205 6.73 18.95 -9.98
C GLN A 205 6.93 17.46 -10.25
N ALA A 206 6.57 17.06 -11.46
CA ALA A 206 6.71 15.70 -11.95
C ALA A 206 8.14 15.22 -11.73
N ALA A 207 8.32 13.92 -11.48
CA ALA A 207 9.63 13.27 -11.51
C ALA A 207 10.42 13.79 -12.72
N SER A 208 11.49 14.53 -12.47
CA SER A 208 12.29 15.12 -13.51
C SER A 208 13.32 14.10 -13.99
N LYS A 209 13.93 14.36 -15.15
CA LYS A 209 15.08 13.57 -15.61
C LYS A 209 16.18 13.51 -14.55
N ASP A 210 16.29 14.52 -13.68
CA ASP A 210 17.30 14.67 -12.64
C ASP A 210 16.92 14.02 -11.30
N PHE A 211 15.62 13.92 -11.00
CA PHE A 211 15.09 13.30 -9.79
C PHE A 211 14.00 12.28 -10.12
N PRO A 212 14.35 11.01 -10.33
CA PRO A 212 13.41 9.98 -10.77
C PRO A 212 12.39 9.57 -9.68
N ASN A 213 12.56 10.05 -8.44
CA ASN A 213 11.68 9.74 -7.32
C ASN A 213 11.16 11.02 -6.70
N SER A 214 9.89 11.03 -6.28
CA SER A 214 9.30 12.14 -5.54
C SER A 214 8.21 11.69 -4.57
N ILE A 215 7.94 12.53 -3.57
CA ILE A 215 6.87 12.36 -2.58
C ILE A 215 6.40 13.74 -2.11
N SER A 216 5.10 13.86 -1.87
CA SER A 216 4.51 15.02 -1.21
C SER A 216 4.00 14.62 0.16
N GLN A 217 4.22 15.48 1.15
CA GLN A 217 3.77 15.32 2.52
C GLN A 217 3.13 16.60 3.02
N THR A 218 2.25 16.46 3.99
CA THR A 218 1.56 17.56 4.64
C THR A 218 1.73 17.41 6.14
N VAL A 219 2.23 18.47 6.78
CA VAL A 219 2.43 18.53 8.23
C VAL A 219 1.47 19.55 8.80
N ALA A 220 0.55 19.12 9.65
CA ALA A 220 -0.31 20.04 10.40
C ALA A 220 0.40 20.48 11.68
N LEU A 221 0.35 21.77 11.99
CA LEU A 221 0.93 22.37 13.18
C LEU A 221 -0.13 23.17 13.94
N ALA A 222 -0.17 23.02 15.26
CA ALA A 222 -1.04 23.78 16.15
C ALA A 222 -0.46 25.16 16.54
N ILE A 223 0.12 25.88 15.58
CA ILE A 223 0.65 27.25 15.74
C ILE A 223 0.20 28.15 14.59
N ALA A 224 0.23 29.47 14.80
CA ALA A 224 -0.22 30.43 13.80
C ALA A 224 0.70 30.43 12.56
N PRO A 225 0.16 30.72 11.35
CA PRO A 225 0.94 30.68 10.11
C PRO A 225 2.14 31.62 10.05
N VAL A 226 2.12 32.70 10.82
CA VAL A 226 3.25 33.64 10.94
C VAL A 226 4.37 33.00 11.75
N ASP A 227 4.06 32.45 12.92
CA ASP A 227 5.04 31.79 13.77
C ASP A 227 5.63 30.55 13.10
N ALA A 228 4.78 29.77 12.42
CA ALA A 228 5.23 28.64 11.62
C ALA A 228 6.19 29.07 10.50
N TRP A 229 5.95 30.21 9.86
CA TRP A 229 6.86 30.72 8.84
C TRP A 229 8.21 31.14 9.42
N GLU A 230 8.22 31.85 10.55
CA GLU A 230 9.47 32.24 11.23
C GLU A 230 10.32 31.04 11.63
N LEU A 231 9.69 29.92 12.01
CA LEU A 231 10.42 28.67 12.26
C LEU A 231 10.89 27.99 10.97
N MET A 232 10.06 27.98 9.92
CA MET A 232 10.36 27.29 8.66
C MET A 232 11.37 28.02 7.77
N ARG A 233 11.54 29.34 7.94
CA ARG A 233 12.55 30.14 7.21
C ARG A 233 13.95 29.97 7.80
N ASP A 234 14.06 29.60 9.07
CA ASP A 234 15.34 29.34 9.74
C ASP A 234 15.73 27.87 9.56
N LEU A 235 16.65 27.62 8.62
CA LEU A 235 17.06 26.26 8.30
C LEU A 235 17.81 25.56 9.45
N HIS A 236 18.44 26.30 10.38
CA HIS A 236 19.06 25.67 11.56
C HIS A 236 17.99 25.12 12.51
N ILE A 237 16.88 25.85 12.70
CA ILE A 237 15.74 25.36 13.48
C ILE A 237 15.11 24.15 12.78
N VAL A 238 14.89 24.24 11.46
CA VAL A 238 14.33 23.12 10.67
C VAL A 238 15.21 21.88 10.80
N ALA A 239 16.52 22.00 10.62
CA ALA A 239 17.46 20.88 10.72
C ALA A 239 17.46 20.25 12.12
N ARG A 240 17.44 21.07 13.18
CA ARG A 240 17.33 20.59 14.57
C ARG A 240 16.06 19.77 14.82
N CYS A 241 14.98 20.07 14.10
CA CYS A 241 13.72 19.35 14.22
C CYS A 241 13.70 18.05 13.42
N ILE A 242 14.63 17.82 12.49
CA ILE A 242 14.72 16.61 11.67
C ILE A 242 15.77 15.67 12.29
N PRO A 243 15.38 14.48 12.78
CA PRO A 243 16.33 13.54 13.35
C PRO A 243 17.43 13.14 12.36
N GLY A 244 18.68 13.24 12.80
CA GLY A 244 19.86 12.92 11.99
C GLY A 244 20.28 14.01 10.99
N ALA A 245 19.55 15.12 10.88
CA ALA A 245 19.96 16.25 10.05
C ALA A 245 20.82 17.24 10.83
N GLU A 246 21.88 17.73 10.20
CA GLU A 246 22.75 18.76 10.76
C GLU A 246 23.13 19.74 9.66
N ILE A 247 22.99 21.03 9.94
CA ILE A 247 23.52 22.09 9.08
C ILE A 247 24.83 22.57 9.68
N ILE A 248 25.89 22.52 8.86
CA ILE A 248 27.24 22.95 9.21
C ILE A 248 27.43 24.43 8.87
N SER A 249 26.99 24.87 7.69
CA SER A 249 27.06 26.27 7.27
C SER A 249 25.88 26.70 6.41
N LEU A 250 25.55 27.99 6.48
CA LEU A 250 24.54 28.68 5.67
C LEU A 250 25.09 30.05 5.26
N ASP A 251 25.41 30.22 3.99
CA ASP A 251 26.03 31.45 3.48
C ASP A 251 25.49 31.77 2.08
N ASP A 252 24.92 32.95 1.87
CA ASP A 252 24.46 33.46 0.55
C ASP A 252 23.69 32.44 -0.31
N GLY A 253 22.66 31.81 0.27
CA GLY A 253 21.85 30.82 -0.44
C GLY A 253 22.56 29.48 -0.67
N LYS A 254 23.71 29.24 -0.05
CA LYS A 254 24.40 27.94 -0.02
C LYS A 254 24.26 27.29 1.35
N VAL A 255 24.20 25.97 1.36
CA VAL A 255 24.10 25.15 2.56
C VAL A 255 25.14 24.04 2.52
N SER A 256 25.78 23.76 3.65
CA SER A 256 26.54 22.53 3.86
C SER A 256 26.02 21.80 5.09
N GLY A 257 26.03 20.48 5.06
CA GLY A 257 25.44 19.71 6.15
C GLY A 257 25.68 18.21 6.06
N GLN A 258 25.12 17.52 7.05
CA GLN A 258 25.14 16.06 7.14
C GLN A 258 23.74 15.52 7.42
N MET A 259 23.51 14.29 6.96
CA MET A 259 22.29 13.55 7.19
C MET A 259 22.62 12.10 7.55
N HIS A 260 22.23 11.68 8.74
CA HIS A 260 22.32 10.31 9.22
C HIS A 260 20.95 9.65 9.15
N VAL A 261 20.85 8.57 8.38
CA VAL A 261 19.61 7.80 8.27
C VAL A 261 19.89 6.35 8.67
N ALA A 262 19.11 5.84 9.62
CA ALA A 262 19.14 4.45 10.04
C ALA A 262 17.75 3.82 9.86
N LEU A 263 17.68 2.71 9.14
CA LEU A 263 16.48 1.90 9.00
C LEU A 263 16.83 0.41 9.11
N GLY A 264 16.66 -0.14 10.31
CA GLY A 264 17.06 -1.52 10.61
C GLY A 264 18.57 -1.72 10.36
N PRO A 265 18.98 -2.69 9.51
CA PRO A 265 20.39 -2.92 9.20
C PRO A 265 20.98 -1.84 8.27
N ILE A 266 20.15 -1.02 7.63
CA ILE A 266 20.59 0.00 6.68
C ILE A 266 21.00 1.25 7.45
N LYS A 267 22.25 1.67 7.28
CA LYS A 267 22.78 2.92 7.84
C LYS A 267 23.46 3.70 6.73
N GLY A 268 23.13 4.97 6.59
CA GLY A 268 23.78 5.89 5.66
C GLY A 268 24.13 7.20 6.36
N ARG A 269 25.34 7.69 6.13
CA ARG A 269 25.81 9.00 6.60
C ARG A 269 26.21 9.84 5.40
N PHE A 270 25.33 10.73 4.97
CA PHE A 270 25.60 11.60 3.84
C PHE A 270 26.16 12.92 4.32
N ALA A 271 27.32 13.33 3.82
CA ALA A 271 27.82 14.69 3.96
C ALA A 271 27.77 15.36 2.58
N GLY A 272 27.34 16.62 2.54
CA GLY A 272 27.07 17.27 1.26
C GLY A 272 26.84 18.77 1.34
N GLU A 273 26.66 19.34 0.15
CA GLU A 273 26.46 20.76 -0.08
C GLU A 273 25.26 20.97 -1.02
N GLY A 274 24.71 22.17 -0.98
CA GLY A 274 23.54 22.53 -1.76
C GLY A 274 23.29 24.03 -1.80
N GLU A 275 22.17 24.38 -2.41
CA GLU A 275 21.66 25.73 -2.51
C GLU A 275 20.24 25.78 -1.96
N TYR A 276 19.85 26.92 -1.39
CA TYR A 276 18.52 27.17 -0.90
C TYR A 276 18.03 28.57 -1.28
N LYS A 277 16.71 28.71 -1.35
CA LYS A 277 16.00 29.97 -1.60
C LYS A 277 14.81 30.05 -0.66
N ILE A 278 14.60 31.22 -0.09
CA ILE A 278 13.47 31.55 0.77
C ILE A 278 12.73 32.72 0.15
N ASN A 279 11.40 32.66 0.15
CA ASN A 279 10.53 33.73 -0.30
C ASN A 279 9.51 34.02 0.80
N ASP A 280 9.71 35.15 1.49
CA ASP A 280 8.87 35.60 2.60
C ASP A 280 7.46 35.98 2.17
N THR A 281 7.31 36.55 0.97
CA THR A 281 6.01 37.00 0.44
C THR A 281 5.07 35.82 0.24
N ASP A 282 5.58 34.73 -0.34
CA ASP A 282 4.79 33.54 -0.65
C ASP A 282 4.85 32.48 0.46
N ARG A 283 5.65 32.71 1.51
CA ARG A 283 5.97 31.74 2.58
C ARG A 283 6.40 30.40 2.01
N THR A 284 7.29 30.46 1.03
CA THR A 284 7.83 29.28 0.35
C THR A 284 9.34 29.19 0.50
N GLY A 285 9.85 27.97 0.59
CA GLY A 285 11.28 27.71 0.51
C GLY A 285 11.57 26.53 -0.39
N MET A 286 12.79 26.49 -0.90
CA MET A 286 13.30 25.41 -1.72
C MET A 286 14.78 25.21 -1.43
N MET A 287 15.21 23.96 -1.34
CA MET A 287 16.60 23.58 -1.16
C MET A 287 16.94 22.41 -2.08
N THR A 288 18.09 22.48 -2.76
CA THR A 288 18.64 21.39 -3.57
C THR A 288 20.01 21.05 -3.05
N ALA A 289 20.27 19.78 -2.75
CA ALA A 289 21.53 19.35 -2.16
C ALA A 289 22.01 18.02 -2.74
N ARG A 290 23.32 17.79 -2.67
CA ARG A 290 23.96 16.54 -3.01
C ARG A 290 24.97 16.15 -1.94
N GLY A 291 24.94 14.87 -1.55
CA GLY A 291 25.85 14.31 -0.57
C GLY A 291 26.35 12.93 -0.95
N ARG A 292 27.44 12.53 -0.30
CA ARG A 292 28.04 11.20 -0.45
C ARG A 292 28.16 10.54 0.92
N ASP A 293 27.88 9.25 0.94
CA ASP A 293 28.18 8.39 2.08
C ASP A 293 29.53 7.71 1.87
N ALA A 294 30.53 8.11 2.67
CA ALA A 294 31.88 7.58 2.59
C ALA A 294 31.95 6.09 3.00
N GLY A 295 31.01 5.61 3.83
CA GLY A 295 31.01 4.23 4.31
C GLY A 295 30.57 3.23 3.24
N THR A 296 29.48 3.55 2.52
CA THR A 296 28.94 2.65 1.47
C THR A 296 29.36 3.04 0.06
N GLY A 297 29.95 4.22 -0.13
CA GLY A 297 30.23 4.79 -1.46
C GLY A 297 28.98 5.29 -2.20
N SER A 298 27.81 5.29 -1.55
CA SER A 298 26.56 5.74 -2.15
C SER A 298 26.50 7.26 -2.27
N SER A 299 25.77 7.78 -3.26
CA SER A 299 25.55 9.23 -3.43
C SER A 299 24.06 9.54 -3.51
N ALA A 300 23.64 10.59 -2.83
CA ALA A 300 22.27 11.09 -2.83
C ALA A 300 22.25 12.52 -3.38
N SER A 301 21.30 12.83 -4.24
CA SER A 301 20.97 14.20 -4.64
C SER A 301 19.47 14.39 -4.55
N GLY A 302 19.02 15.52 -4.05
CA GLY A 302 17.60 15.79 -3.94
C GLY A 302 17.27 17.26 -3.86
N GLN A 303 15.99 17.53 -4.02
CA GLN A 303 15.36 18.82 -3.87
C GLN A 303 14.21 18.67 -2.88
N VAL A 304 14.08 19.62 -1.97
CA VAL A 304 12.93 19.80 -1.10
C VAL A 304 12.36 21.18 -1.34
N SER A 305 11.04 21.28 -1.44
CA SER A 305 10.32 22.54 -1.42
C SER A 305 9.25 22.49 -0.35
N TRP A 306 8.95 23.63 0.25
CA TRP A 306 7.90 23.74 1.24
C TRP A 306 7.11 25.04 1.10
N ARG A 307 5.87 24.99 1.58
CA ARG A 307 4.97 26.14 1.69
C ARG A 307 4.23 26.10 3.01
N VAL A 308 4.12 27.25 3.67
CA VAL A 308 3.32 27.42 4.89
C VAL A 308 1.95 27.99 4.52
N VAL A 309 0.90 27.24 4.78
CA VAL A 309 -0.48 27.55 4.42
C VAL A 309 -1.35 27.65 5.68
N PRO A 310 -2.22 28.66 5.81
CA PRO A 310 -3.20 28.73 6.90
C PRO A 310 -4.16 27.53 6.91
N ALA A 311 -4.49 27.02 8.10
CA ALA A 311 -5.47 25.96 8.28
C ALA A 311 -6.40 26.25 9.47
N GLY A 312 -7.63 26.69 9.19
CA GLY A 312 -8.57 27.14 10.22
C GLY A 312 -8.12 28.42 10.92
N ASP A 313 -8.72 28.72 12.09
CA ASP A 313 -8.55 30.03 12.74
C ASP A 313 -7.15 30.24 13.36
N ASN A 314 -6.50 29.17 13.86
CA ASN A 314 -5.19 29.23 14.54
C ASN A 314 -4.20 28.12 14.13
N GLY A 315 -4.55 27.31 13.12
CA GLY A 315 -3.72 26.20 12.67
C GLY A 315 -2.91 26.53 11.43
N THR A 316 -1.87 25.73 11.20
CA THR A 316 -1.03 25.84 10.02
C THR A 316 -0.86 24.48 9.37
N VAL A 317 -0.78 24.47 8.05
CA VAL A 317 -0.35 23.32 7.26
C VAL A 317 0.95 23.68 6.54
N VAL A 318 2.00 22.88 6.74
CA VAL A 318 3.22 22.92 5.96
C VAL A 318 3.13 21.85 4.89
N GLU A 319 3.04 22.28 3.64
CA GLU A 319 3.15 21.41 2.47
C GLU A 319 4.63 21.21 2.17
N VAL A 320 5.08 19.97 2.07
CA VAL A 320 6.48 19.64 1.75
C VAL A 320 6.51 18.71 0.56
N GLN A 321 7.33 19.01 -0.44
CA GLN A 321 7.58 18.15 -1.57
C GLN A 321 9.06 17.78 -1.57
N LEU A 322 9.37 16.50 -1.75
CA LEU A 322 10.73 16.00 -1.86
C LEU A 322 10.88 15.25 -3.17
N ALA A 323 11.95 15.51 -3.90
CA ALA A 323 12.37 14.77 -5.08
C ALA A 323 13.84 14.36 -4.94
N TRP A 324 14.20 13.13 -5.32
CA TRP A 324 15.56 12.65 -5.11
C TRP A 324 16.01 11.59 -6.10
N ARG A 325 17.33 11.40 -6.14
CA ARG A 325 18.06 10.33 -6.80
C ARG A 325 19.07 9.76 -5.80
N LEU A 326 19.12 8.43 -5.72
CA LEU A 326 20.11 7.69 -4.95
C LEU A 326 20.87 6.76 -5.90
N THR A 327 22.20 6.78 -5.83
CA THR A 327 23.09 5.91 -6.62
C THR A 327 24.10 5.19 -5.71
N GLY A 328 24.66 4.09 -6.21
CA GLY A 328 25.57 3.24 -5.44
C GLY A 328 24.86 2.12 -4.68
N PRO A 329 25.55 1.43 -3.75
CA PRO A 329 25.00 0.26 -3.06
C PRO A 329 23.68 0.49 -2.32
N LEU A 330 23.44 1.69 -1.78
CA LEU A 330 22.18 2.01 -1.11
C LEU A 330 21.00 2.24 -2.09
N ALA A 331 21.25 2.39 -3.39
CA ALA A 331 20.19 2.60 -4.38
C ALA A 331 19.20 1.42 -4.49
N GLN A 332 19.61 0.21 -4.08
CA GLN A 332 18.73 -0.95 -3.99
C GLN A 332 17.55 -0.74 -3.01
N PHE A 333 17.72 0.14 -2.03
CA PHE A 333 16.71 0.50 -1.04
C PHE A 333 15.82 1.68 -1.47
N ASN A 334 16.05 2.20 -2.68
CA ASN A 334 15.25 3.28 -3.26
C ASN A 334 13.84 2.83 -3.70
N ARG A 335 13.42 1.61 -3.34
CA ARG A 335 12.07 1.09 -3.63
C ARG A 335 11.05 1.84 -2.78
N GLY A 336 10.03 2.40 -3.44
CA GLY A 336 9.16 3.44 -2.87
C GLY A 336 8.50 3.13 -1.52
N GLY A 337 8.27 1.88 -1.13
CA GLY A 337 7.68 1.55 0.18
C GLY A 337 8.58 1.96 1.37
N ILE A 338 9.86 1.61 1.30
CA ILE A 338 10.84 1.82 2.37
C ILE A 338 11.13 3.31 2.53
N VAL A 339 11.41 4.00 1.41
CA VAL A 339 11.72 5.43 1.43
C VAL A 339 10.50 6.26 1.85
N ARG A 340 9.29 5.92 1.36
CA ARG A 340 8.06 6.63 1.78
C ARG A 340 7.82 6.51 3.28
N GLU A 341 8.03 5.32 3.85
CA GLU A 341 7.87 5.11 5.29
C GLU A 341 8.93 5.88 6.11
N THR A 342 10.18 5.89 5.67
CA THR A 342 11.23 6.71 6.29
C THR A 342 10.88 8.20 6.24
N VAL A 343 10.46 8.70 5.07
CA VAL A 343 10.07 10.12 4.91
C VAL A 343 8.85 10.45 5.78
N ARG A 344 7.86 9.56 5.85
CA ARG A 344 6.68 9.74 6.71
C ARG A 344 7.09 9.86 8.19
N ARG A 345 7.95 8.97 8.68
CA ARG A 345 8.44 9.01 10.07
C ARG A 345 9.26 10.27 10.37
N LEU A 346 10.11 10.68 9.44
CA LEU A 346 10.87 11.92 9.57
C LEU A 346 9.92 13.13 9.62
N ALA A 347 8.87 13.16 8.79
CA ALA A 347 7.86 14.22 8.80
C ALA A 347 7.07 14.26 10.12
N GLU A 348 6.69 13.11 10.68
CA GLU A 348 6.01 13.01 11.98
C GLU A 348 6.90 13.47 13.14
N ALA A 349 8.16 13.03 13.15
CA ALA A 349 9.13 13.48 14.15
C ALA A 349 9.40 14.98 14.02
N PHE A 350 9.54 15.47 12.80
CA PHE A 350 9.71 16.89 12.50
C PHE A 350 8.55 17.73 13.03
N ALA A 351 7.30 17.34 12.77
CA ALA A 351 6.11 18.03 13.27
C ALA A 351 6.13 18.15 14.80
N ALA A 352 6.33 17.02 15.48
CA ALA A 352 6.35 16.96 16.94
C ALA A 352 7.51 17.77 17.54
N ASN A 353 8.67 17.78 16.88
CA ASN A 353 9.83 18.54 17.32
C ASN A 353 9.64 20.04 17.11
N LEU A 354 9.04 20.45 15.99
CA LEU A 354 8.76 21.85 15.68
C LEU A 354 7.73 22.45 16.64
N GLU A 355 6.67 21.72 16.98
CA GLU A 355 5.69 22.14 17.99
C GLU A 355 6.29 22.22 19.40
N LYS A 356 7.19 21.31 19.76
CA LYS A 356 7.91 21.41 21.04
C LYS A 356 8.83 22.63 21.07
N TYR A 357 9.53 22.88 19.96
CA TYR A 357 10.45 24.01 19.84
C TYR A 357 9.70 25.35 19.93
N SER A 358 8.51 25.44 19.33
CA SER A 358 7.68 26.65 19.41
C SER A 358 7.20 26.95 20.83
N MET A 359 6.93 25.92 21.64
CA MET A 359 6.52 26.07 23.04
C MET A 359 7.71 26.31 23.98
N ASN A 360 8.88 25.72 23.69
CA ASN A 360 10.08 25.85 24.50
C ASN A 360 11.35 25.72 23.64
N PRO A 361 11.95 26.86 23.22
CA PRO A 361 13.15 26.87 22.37
C PRO A 361 14.40 26.25 23.01
N SER A 362 14.39 26.02 24.32
CA SER A 362 15.49 25.38 25.07
C SER A 362 15.27 23.87 25.30
N ALA A 363 14.14 23.31 24.87
CA ALA A 363 13.88 21.88 25.03
C ALA A 363 14.81 21.04 24.14
N GLU A 364 15.36 19.96 24.69
CA GLU A 364 16.10 18.98 23.92
C GLU A 364 15.18 18.33 22.88
N VAL A 365 15.55 18.47 21.61
CA VAL A 365 14.86 17.87 20.48
C VAL A 365 15.38 16.44 20.28
N GLN A 366 14.49 15.48 19.99
CA GLN A 366 14.86 14.06 19.92
C GLN A 366 15.88 13.77 18.83
N ALA A 367 17.07 13.30 19.24
CA ALA A 367 18.26 13.16 18.40
C ALA A 367 18.26 11.95 17.44
N ASP A 368 17.37 10.97 17.62
CA ASP A 368 17.46 9.70 16.89
C ASP A 368 16.11 9.21 16.38
N VAL A 369 16.06 8.83 15.09
CA VAL A 369 15.05 7.90 14.60
C VAL A 369 15.36 6.56 15.26
N ARG A 370 14.68 6.23 16.38
CA ARG A 370 14.89 4.94 17.06
C ARG A 370 14.84 3.82 16.02
N PRO A 371 15.92 3.05 15.82
CA PRO A 371 15.87 1.91 14.92
C PRO A 371 14.84 0.91 15.48
N LEU A 372 14.03 0.32 14.61
CA LEU A 372 13.21 -0.82 15.00
C LEU A 372 14.16 -1.97 15.34
N GLY A 373 14.52 -2.09 16.62
CA GLY A 373 14.98 -3.36 17.16
C GLY A 373 13.84 -4.36 17.06
N LEU A 374 14.15 -5.63 16.85
CA LEU A 374 13.19 -6.74 16.82
C LEU A 374 12.21 -6.71 18.01
N PHE A 375 12.68 -6.22 19.17
CA PHE A 375 11.91 -6.02 20.40
C PHE A 375 11.01 -4.77 20.42
N GLY A 376 11.31 -3.73 19.63
CA GLY A 376 10.47 -2.54 19.49
C GLY A 376 9.15 -2.84 18.76
N LEU A 377 9.16 -3.83 17.86
CA LEU A 377 7.97 -4.36 17.20
C LEU A 377 7.12 -5.22 18.15
N LEU A 378 7.76 -5.99 19.04
CA LEU A 378 7.07 -6.85 20.02
C LEU A 378 6.49 -6.07 21.22
N SER A 379 7.17 -5.03 21.68
CA SER A 379 6.74 -4.23 22.85
C SER A 379 5.52 -3.34 22.56
N GLY A 380 5.34 -2.86 21.33
CA GLY A 380 4.12 -2.15 20.90
C GLY A 380 2.87 -3.05 20.90
N VAL A 381 3.06 -4.35 20.67
CA VAL A 381 1.98 -5.36 20.76
C VAL A 381 1.67 -5.70 22.21
N LEU A 382 2.68 -5.80 23.08
CA LEU A 382 2.49 -6.08 24.51
C LEU A 382 1.89 -4.88 25.27
N SER A 383 2.27 -3.65 24.97
CA SER A 383 1.74 -2.45 25.63
C SER A 383 0.30 -2.13 25.22
N SER A 384 -0.07 -2.40 23.97
CA SER A 384 -1.46 -2.29 23.49
C SER A 384 -2.36 -3.39 24.02
N TRP A 385 -1.80 -4.56 24.36
CA TRP A 385 -2.50 -5.63 25.07
C TRP A 385 -2.73 -5.28 26.55
N PHE A 386 -1.70 -4.78 27.25
CA PHE A 386 -1.80 -4.40 28.66
C PHE A 386 -2.76 -3.21 28.90
N THR A 387 -2.73 -2.19 28.04
CA THR A 387 -3.64 -1.04 28.15
C THR A 387 -5.11 -1.41 27.87
N ARG A 388 -5.38 -2.45 27.08
CA ARG A 388 -6.74 -2.99 26.88
C ARG A 388 -7.25 -3.83 28.05
N VAL A 389 -6.37 -4.50 28.79
CA VAL A 389 -6.74 -5.30 29.97
C VAL A 389 -7.03 -4.42 31.19
N VAL A 390 -6.29 -3.32 31.37
CA VAL A 390 -6.47 -2.41 32.53
C VAL A 390 -7.73 -1.54 32.40
N ARG A 391 -8.16 -1.18 31.18
CA ARG A 391 -9.37 -0.37 30.93
C ARG A 391 -10.71 -1.12 31.03
N ARG A 392 -10.71 -2.40 31.41
CA ARG A 392 -11.94 -3.20 31.59
C ARG A 392 -12.36 -3.39 33.05
N LYS A 393 -11.68 -2.76 34.01
CA LYS A 393 -11.97 -2.88 35.46
C LYS A 393 -12.14 -1.57 36.23
N THR A 394 -12.34 -0.46 35.53
CA THR A 394 -12.84 0.83 36.05
C THR A 394 -13.75 1.40 34.99
#